data_AF-A0A3N7IJP7-F1
#
_entry.id   AF-A0A3N7IJP7-F1
#
_cell.length_a   1.000
_cell.length_b   1.000
_cell.length_c   1.000
_cell.angle_alpha   90.00
_cell.angle_beta   90.00
_cell.angle_gamma   90.00
#
_symmetry.space_group_name_H-M   'P 1'
#
loop_
_entity.id
_entity.type
_entity.pdbx_description
1 polymer ?
#
loop_
_entity_poly.entity_id
_entity_poly.type
_entity_poly.pdbx_seq_one_letter_code
_entity_poly.pdbx_strand_id
1 'polypeptide(L)' 'MEIKWGIIGVGDVTEVKSGPAFQKIKHSDLVAVMRRDAAKAKDYA' A
#
# COMPACT_ATOMS: atom_id res chain seq x y z
N MET A 1 7.22 -6.93 17.57
CA MET A 1 7.20 -7.59 16.24
C MET A 1 6.33 -6.73 15.34
N GLU A 2 6.71 -6.54 14.09
CA GLU A 2 6.02 -5.66 13.15
C GLU A 2 5.79 -6.44 11.85
N ILE A 3 4.56 -6.40 11.33
CA ILE A 3 4.15 -7.13 10.15
C ILE A 3 4.35 -6.24 8.92
N LYS A 4 5.15 -6.72 7.98
CA LYS A 4 5.47 -6.02 6.73
C LYS A 4 4.56 -6.51 5.60
N TRP A 5 3.87 -5.58 4.95
CA TRP A 5 2.93 -5.86 3.89
C TRP A 5 3.45 -5.42 2.52
N GLY A 6 2.99 -6.12 1.48
CA GLY A 6 3.16 -5.73 0.09
C GLY A 6 1.83 -5.82 -0.65
N ILE A 7 1.51 -4.80 -1.47
CA ILE A 7 0.27 -4.78 -2.27
C ILE A 7 0.59 -4.89 -3.76
N ILE A 8 -0.09 -5.83 -4.43
CA ILE A 8 -0.02 -6.03 -5.87
C ILE A 8 -1.33 -5.50 -6.49
N GLY A 9 -1.22 -4.46 -7.32
CA GLY A 9 -2.37 -3.80 -7.91
C GLY A 9 -2.88 -2.63 -7.06
N VAL A 10 -2.02 -1.67 -6.75
CA VAL A 10 -2.47 -0.40 -6.16
C VAL A 10 -3.20 0.43 -7.21
N GLY A 11 -4.45 0.77 -6.92
CA GLY A 11 -5.26 1.65 -7.73
C GLY A 11 -6.22 2.44 -6.85
N ASP A 12 -7.13 3.16 -7.49
CA ASP A 12 -7.93 4.21 -6.88
C ASP A 12 -8.80 3.70 -5.70
N VAL A 13 -9.26 2.44 -5.78
CA VAL A 13 -10.00 1.80 -4.68
C VAL A 13 -9.10 1.45 -3.50
N THR A 14 -7.86 1.05 -3.78
CA THR A 14 -6.86 0.68 -2.76
C THR A 14 -6.40 1.89 -1.97
N GLU A 15 -6.39 3.08 -2.57
CA GLU A 15 -6.04 4.35 -1.92
C GLU A 15 -7.07 4.77 -0.85
N VAL A 16 -8.36 4.52 -1.13
CA VAL A 16 -9.44 4.95 -0.26
C VAL A 16 -9.80 3.91 0.81
N LYS A 17 -9.76 2.60 0.46
CA LYS A 17 -10.20 1.53 1.36
C LYS A 17 -9.05 0.87 2.12
N SER A 18 -8.21 0.13 1.39
CA SER A 18 -7.32 -0.87 1.99
C SER A 18 -5.94 -0.32 2.37
N GLY A 19 -5.41 0.63 1.60
CA GLY A 19 -4.11 1.26 1.79
C GLY A 19 -3.94 1.92 3.16
N PRO A 20 -4.86 2.81 3.58
CA PRO A 20 -4.74 3.51 4.85
C PRO A 20 -4.77 2.57 6.06
N ALA A 21 -5.40 1.39 5.94
CA ALA A 21 -5.49 0.45 7.04
C ALA A 21 -4.11 -0.11 7.43
N PHE A 22 -3.23 -0.34 6.46
CA PHE A 22 -1.89 -0.88 6.72
C PHE A 22 -0.98 0.08 7.47
N GLN A 23 -1.20 1.40 7.34
CA GLN A 23 -0.48 2.43 8.11
C GLN A 23 -1.16 2.79 9.44
N LYS A 24 -2.48 2.60 9.56
CA LYS A 24 -3.25 2.95 10.78
C LYS A 24 -3.20 1.86 11.86
N ILE A 25 -2.96 0.60 11.48
CA ILE A 25 -2.94 -0.52 12.43
C ILE A 25 -1.58 -0.58 13.14
N LYS A 26 -1.60 -0.70 14.47
CA LYS A 26 -0.36 -0.87 15.26
C LYS A 26 0.36 -2.15 14.85
N HIS A 27 1.69 -2.09 14.78
CA HIS A 27 2.55 -3.21 14.38
C HIS A 27 2.33 -3.70 12.94
N SER A 28 1.84 -2.83 12.06
CA SER A 28 1.65 -3.10 10.64
C SER A 28 2.31 -1.99 9.84
N ASP A 29 3.05 -2.37 8.81
CA ASP A 29 3.75 -1.42 7.95
C ASP A 29 3.69 -1.87 6.48
N LEU A 30 3.26 -0.97 5.60
CA LEU A 30 3.24 -1.22 4.16
C LEU A 30 4.59 -0.82 3.56
N VAL A 31 5.38 -1.79 3.11
CA VAL A 31 6.77 -1.55 2.68
C VAL A 31 6.99 -1.67 1.18
N ALA A 32 6.01 -2.19 0.44
CA ALA A 32 6.12 -2.37 -1.00
C ALA A 32 4.77 -2.26 -1.70
N VAL A 33 4.76 -1.63 -2.86
CA VAL A 33 3.59 -1.58 -3.75
C VAL A 33 3.99 -1.86 -5.18
N MET A 34 3.07 -2.47 -5.91
CA MET A 34 3.24 -2.81 -7.31
C MET A 34 2.04 -2.29 -8.11
N ARG A 35 2.34 -1.64 -9.24
CA ARG A 35 1.39 -1.25 -10.28
C ARG A 35 2.07 -1.42 -11.63
N ARG A 36 1.28 -1.70 -12.68
CA ARG A 36 1.79 -1.80 -14.05
C ARG A 36 2.37 -0.48 -14.55
N ASP A 37 1.76 0.62 -14.13
CA ASP A 37 2.22 1.97 -14.40
C ASP A 37 3.09 2.44 -13.23
N ALA A 38 4.39 2.59 -13.48
CA ALA A 38 5.37 2.98 -12.48
C ALA A 38 5.14 4.41 -11.95
N ALA A 39 4.64 5.33 -12.79
CA ALA A 39 4.37 6.70 -12.36
C ALA A 39 3.25 6.72 -11.32
N LYS A 40 2.20 5.94 -11.57
CA LYS A 40 1.07 5.76 -10.66
C LYS A 40 1.36 4.87 -9.45
N ALA A 41 2.46 4.10 -9.46
CA ALA A 41 2.92 3.37 -8.28
C ALA A 41 3.62 4.31 -7.31
N LYS A 42 4.41 5.26 -7.83
CA LYS A 42 5.13 6.26 -7.04
C LYS A 42 4.18 7.28 -6.41
N ASP A 43 3.06 7.59 -7.05
CA ASP A 43 2.04 8.49 -6.48
C ASP A 43 1.33 7.89 -5.24
N TYR A 44 1.40 6.56 -5.08
CA TYR A 44 0.77 5.84 -3.97
C TYR A 44 1.68 5.72 -2.73
N ALA A 45 3.00 5.66 -2.91
CA ALA A 45 3.99 5.33 -1.88
C ALA A 45 4.79 6.56 -1.44
#